data_AF-A0A9E6VYH7-F1
#
_entry.id   AF-A0A9E6VYH7-F1
#
_cell.length_a   1.000
_cell.length_b   1.000
_cell.length_c   1.000
_cell.angle_alpha   90.00
_cell.angle_beta   90.00
_cell.angle_gamma   90.00
#
_symmetry.space_group_name_H-M   'P 1'
#
loop_
_entity.id
_entity.type
_entity.pdbx_description
1 polymer ?
#
loop_
_entity_poly.entity_id
_entity_poly.type
_entity_poly.pdbx_seq_one_letter_code
_entity_poly.pdbx_strand_id
1 'polypeptide(L)'
;ETYLKEAELTGNSADDIDADWIDYELAGTSDDETLTARALDVMELVDLSEDVYQLGLRSPINPEARPETADLILSARRRFFEKIEADPSLKNMIEAFEQDRYNTNATVAENLLFGTPVGEDFDLDRMAENPYVQKIIDEVGLDETFLHMGYQVATLMIELFADLPPDHEFFQLYGFISSDDLPEYQAMISRIDWDHLDQLRDEDRLRFMSLPFKVIHSRHRLGVLTDDIQEKIVTARHKFAEELPEHLRDSVAFFDADAYSAATNLQDNILFGKIAFGYAQAAEKIGALLAKVVEEMDLKSTIISVGLNFNVGNAGARLSSTQRQKLCIARAIIKHPDLLILNQAISGFDMATQRRLMTGILEEFKDRALIWSLDHAQKTEHFDQVFILRSGRVAENGTPEKLADSSSLYKEMLAHA
;
A
#
# COMPACT_ATOMS: atom_id res chain seq x y z
N GLU A 1 9.45 35.35 10.24
CA GLU A 1 9.15 36.79 10.05
C GLU A 1 8.47 37.13 8.71
N THR A 2 8.88 36.57 7.57
CA THR A 2 8.25 36.88 6.26
C THR A 2 6.78 36.44 6.17
N TYR A 3 6.44 35.24 6.65
CA TYR A 3 5.08 34.69 6.62
C TYR A 3 4.06 35.56 7.38
N LEU A 4 4.36 35.92 8.64
CA LEU A 4 3.49 36.75 9.48
C LEU A 4 3.15 38.09 8.81
N LYS A 5 4.16 38.74 8.21
CA LYS A 5 3.97 40.02 7.52
C LYS A 5 3.12 39.88 6.26
N GLU A 6 3.28 38.79 5.51
CA GLU A 6 2.43 38.49 4.35
C GLU A 6 1.00 38.13 4.77
N ALA A 7 0.83 37.38 5.86
CA ALA A 7 -0.48 37.03 6.40
C ALA A 7 -1.26 38.28 6.82
N GLU A 8 -0.63 39.19 7.57
CA GLU A 8 -1.21 40.48 7.94
C GLU A 8 -1.58 41.34 6.72
N LEU A 9 -0.70 41.41 5.72
CA LEU A 9 -0.94 42.19 4.50
C LEU A 9 -2.08 41.63 3.63
N THR A 10 -2.33 40.32 3.71
CA THR A 10 -3.36 39.63 2.92
C THR A 10 -4.66 39.40 3.70
N GLY A 11 -4.71 39.77 4.99
CA GLY A 11 -5.85 39.51 5.87
C GLY A 11 -6.04 38.05 6.24
N ASN A 12 -4.99 37.23 6.10
CA ASN A 12 -4.96 35.85 6.57
C ASN A 12 -4.63 35.80 8.07
N SER A 13 -4.83 34.63 8.70
CA SER A 13 -4.50 34.47 10.13
C SER A 13 -3.01 34.70 10.39
N ALA A 14 -2.70 35.45 11.45
CA ALA A 14 -1.34 35.66 11.96
C ALA A 14 -0.93 34.58 12.98
N ASP A 15 -1.77 33.56 13.15
CA ASP A 15 -1.51 32.40 13.98
C ASP A 15 -0.20 31.70 13.55
N ASP A 16 0.61 31.31 14.55
CA ASP A 16 1.87 30.61 14.32
C ASP A 16 1.60 29.21 13.76
N ILE A 17 1.97 28.98 12.50
CA ILE A 17 1.76 27.69 11.83
C ILE A 17 2.58 26.55 12.45
N ASP A 18 3.62 26.87 13.21
CA ASP A 18 4.49 25.90 13.87
C ASP A 18 4.08 25.65 15.34
N ALA A 19 3.06 26.36 15.84
CA ALA A 19 2.52 26.14 17.17
C ALA A 19 1.74 24.82 17.26
N ASP A 20 1.68 24.28 18.48
CA ASP A 20 0.81 23.14 18.77
C ASP A 20 -0.64 23.62 18.95
N TRP A 21 -1.46 23.35 17.93
CA TRP A 21 -2.88 23.70 17.89
C TRP A 21 -3.79 22.60 18.43
N ILE A 22 -3.22 21.53 19.01
CA ILE A 22 -3.99 20.40 19.50
C ILE A 22 -4.59 20.74 20.88
N ASP A 23 -5.91 20.70 20.96
CA ASP A 23 -6.63 20.82 22.23
C ASP A 23 -6.75 19.43 22.89
N TYR A 24 -5.69 19.05 23.61
CA TYR A 24 -5.63 17.75 24.28
C TYR A 24 -6.74 17.59 25.33
N GLU A 25 -7.05 18.65 26.08
CA GLU A 25 -8.08 18.63 27.13
C GLU A 25 -9.46 18.35 26.53
N LEU A 26 -9.81 19.03 25.42
CA LEU A 26 -11.05 18.77 24.69
C LEU A 26 -11.11 17.34 24.18
N ALA A 27 -9.99 16.77 23.70
CA ALA A 27 -9.92 15.39 23.25
C ALA A 27 -9.93 14.35 24.42
N GLY A 28 -9.91 14.80 25.67
CA GLY A 28 -9.86 13.95 26.86
C GLY A 28 -8.48 13.33 27.11
N THR A 29 -7.42 14.02 26.68
CA THR A 29 -6.02 13.56 26.63
C THR A 29 -5.10 14.59 27.28
N SER A 30 -3.85 14.25 27.59
CA SER A 30 -2.89 15.19 28.22
C SER A 30 -1.75 15.63 27.30
N ASP A 31 -1.48 14.85 26.26
CA ASP A 31 -0.31 14.96 25.40
C ASP A 31 -0.48 14.12 24.13
N ASP A 32 0.50 14.18 23.24
CA ASP A 32 0.51 13.46 21.96
C ASP A 32 0.45 11.93 22.12
N GLU A 33 1.08 11.40 23.18
CA GLU A 33 1.12 9.96 23.45
C GLU A 33 -0.27 9.45 23.83
N THR A 34 -0.92 10.13 24.77
CA THR A 34 -2.30 9.81 25.19
C THR A 34 -3.32 10.09 24.09
N LEU A 35 -3.10 11.09 23.23
CA LEU A 35 -3.91 11.30 22.03
C LEU A 35 -3.75 10.19 21.01
N THR A 36 -2.52 9.71 20.80
CA THR A 36 -2.25 8.56 19.92
C THR A 36 -2.95 7.31 20.46
N ALA A 37 -2.86 7.04 21.75
CA ALA A 37 -3.57 5.93 22.38
C ALA A 37 -5.09 6.05 22.16
N ARG A 38 -5.65 7.25 22.39
CA ARG A 38 -7.07 7.51 22.12
C ARG A 38 -7.44 7.33 20.65
N ALA A 39 -6.56 7.74 19.72
CA ALA A 39 -6.78 7.52 18.30
C ALA A 39 -6.88 6.02 17.99
N LEU A 40 -6.03 5.17 18.60
CA LEU A 40 -6.10 3.72 18.45
C LEU A 40 -7.45 3.16 18.93
N ASP A 41 -7.93 3.57 20.11
CA ASP A 41 -9.24 3.14 20.64
C ASP A 41 -10.38 3.53 19.68
N VAL A 42 -10.34 4.74 19.15
CA VAL A 42 -11.34 5.23 18.20
C VAL A 42 -11.26 4.47 16.87
N MET A 43 -10.06 4.14 16.39
CA MET A 43 -9.88 3.30 15.19
C MET A 43 -10.45 1.90 15.40
N GLU A 44 -10.33 1.32 16.59
CA GLU A 44 -10.91 0.03 16.92
C GLU A 44 -12.44 0.10 16.95
N LEU A 45 -12.98 1.14 17.58
CA LEU A 45 -14.43 1.41 17.62
C LEU A 45 -15.01 1.51 16.21
N VAL A 46 -14.33 2.20 15.29
CA VAL A 46 -14.81 2.36 13.89
C VAL A 46 -14.40 1.22 12.96
N ASP A 47 -13.84 0.12 13.48
CA ASP A 47 -13.39 -1.04 12.73
C ASP A 47 -12.37 -0.67 11.62
N LEU A 48 -11.48 0.29 11.90
CA LEU A 48 -10.47 0.81 10.97
C LEU A 48 -9.04 0.39 11.35
N SER A 49 -8.83 -0.23 12.52
CA SER A 49 -7.50 -0.63 13.01
C SER A 49 -6.76 -1.57 12.05
N GLU A 50 -7.45 -2.53 11.44
CA GLU A 50 -6.82 -3.45 10.47
C GLU A 50 -6.43 -2.70 9.19
N ASP A 51 -7.28 -1.78 8.70
CA ASP A 51 -6.95 -0.95 7.54
C ASP A 51 -5.68 -0.11 7.82
N VAL A 52 -5.59 0.56 8.98
CA VAL A 52 -4.42 1.35 9.37
C VAL A 52 -3.18 0.48 9.57
N TYR A 53 -3.34 -0.72 10.13
CA TYR A 53 -2.26 -1.70 10.24
C TYR A 53 -1.68 -2.07 8.86
N GLN A 54 -2.54 -2.35 7.88
CA GLN A 54 -2.10 -2.64 6.51
C GLN A 54 -1.42 -1.43 5.85
N LEU A 55 -1.90 -0.21 6.10
CA LEU A 55 -1.22 1.02 5.66
C LEU A 55 0.16 1.16 6.31
N GLY A 56 0.28 0.84 7.60
CA GLY A 56 1.55 0.84 8.33
C GLY A 56 2.57 -0.13 7.75
N LEU A 57 2.15 -1.38 7.49
CA LEU A 57 3.00 -2.38 6.83
C LEU A 57 3.54 -1.91 5.47
N ARG A 58 2.73 -1.14 4.74
CA ARG A 58 3.04 -0.61 3.41
C ARG A 58 3.70 0.77 3.43
N SER A 59 4.03 1.29 4.60
CA SER A 59 4.70 2.58 4.76
C SER A 59 6.21 2.41 4.94
N PRO A 60 7.03 3.27 4.32
CA PRO A 60 8.42 3.43 4.73
C PRO A 60 8.49 4.21 6.05
N ILE A 61 9.62 4.09 6.75
CA ILE A 61 9.98 4.98 7.86
C ILE A 61 11.37 5.57 7.60
N ASN A 62 11.62 6.76 8.16
CA ASN A 62 12.97 7.27 8.27
C ASN A 62 13.64 6.66 9.52
N PRO A 63 14.66 5.79 9.36
CA PRO A 63 15.32 5.15 10.50
C PRO A 63 16.08 6.14 11.40
N GLU A 64 16.50 7.31 10.89
CA GLU A 64 17.12 8.34 11.74
C GLU A 64 16.10 9.00 12.67
N ALA A 65 14.86 9.16 12.20
CA ALA A 65 13.77 9.73 12.99
C ALA A 65 13.09 8.71 13.91
N ARG A 66 13.14 7.41 13.55
CA ARG A 66 12.52 6.30 14.28
C ARG A 66 13.47 5.10 14.43
N PRO A 67 14.61 5.26 15.11
CA PRO A 67 15.63 4.20 15.21
C PRO A 67 15.12 2.95 15.93
N GLU A 68 14.34 3.13 17.01
CA GLU A 68 13.77 2.02 17.77
C GLU A 68 12.81 1.19 16.92
N THR A 69 11.99 1.82 16.08
CA THR A 69 11.10 1.11 15.15
C THR A 69 11.90 0.34 14.12
N ALA A 70 12.96 0.92 13.57
CA ALA A 70 13.83 0.23 12.60
C ALA A 70 14.47 -1.03 13.22
N ASP A 71 15.00 -0.93 14.45
CA ASP A 71 15.61 -2.05 15.18
C ASP A 71 14.61 -3.17 15.50
N LEU A 72 13.38 -2.81 15.88
CA LEU A 72 12.30 -3.77 16.11
C LEU A 72 11.93 -4.52 14.83
N ILE A 73 11.88 -3.82 13.70
CA ILE A 73 11.57 -4.40 12.40
C ILE A 73 12.70 -5.33 11.92
N LEU A 74 13.96 -4.98 12.14
CA LEU A 74 15.10 -5.88 11.88
C LEU A 74 15.09 -7.11 12.80
N SER A 75 14.66 -6.94 14.04
CA SER A 75 14.47 -8.07 14.95
C SER A 75 13.32 -8.98 14.49
N ALA A 76 12.24 -8.40 13.95
CA ALA A 76 11.17 -9.16 13.31
C ALA A 76 11.62 -9.89 12.04
N ARG A 77 12.48 -9.29 11.20
CA ARG A 77 13.11 -9.98 10.06
C ARG A 77 13.83 -11.26 10.52
N ARG A 78 14.71 -11.15 11.53
CA ARG A 78 15.42 -12.32 12.08
C ARG A 78 14.45 -13.38 12.59
N ARG A 79 13.46 -12.96 13.38
CA ARG A 79 12.43 -13.86 13.93
C ARG A 79 11.59 -14.54 12.84
N PHE A 80 11.30 -13.82 11.76
CA PHE A 80 10.57 -14.33 10.61
C PHE A 80 11.36 -15.43 9.90
N PHE A 81 12.64 -15.20 9.61
CA PHE A 81 13.49 -16.20 8.96
C PHE A 81 13.78 -17.41 9.85
N GLU A 82 13.96 -17.24 11.17
CA GLU A 82 14.05 -18.37 12.12
C GLU A 82 12.84 -19.30 12.02
N LYS A 83 11.63 -18.75 11.87
CA LYS A 83 10.40 -19.54 11.71
C LYS A 83 10.31 -20.20 10.34
N ILE A 84 10.74 -19.53 9.27
CA ILE A 84 10.84 -20.11 7.94
C ILE A 84 11.77 -21.33 7.95
N GLU A 85 12.94 -21.22 8.60
CA GLU A 85 13.90 -22.32 8.72
C GLU A 85 13.36 -23.48 9.56
N ALA A 86 12.59 -23.17 10.61
CA ALA A 86 11.96 -24.17 11.48
C ALA A 86 10.79 -24.92 10.81
N ASP A 87 10.18 -24.37 9.75
CA ASP A 87 9.05 -24.97 9.04
C ASP A 87 9.41 -25.31 7.57
N PRO A 88 9.74 -26.58 7.28
CA PRO A 88 10.06 -27.02 5.92
C PRO A 88 8.94 -26.76 4.89
N SER A 89 7.69 -26.60 5.33
CA SER A 89 6.58 -26.32 4.42
C SER A 89 6.58 -24.87 3.92
N LEU A 90 7.27 -23.96 4.62
CA LEU A 90 7.37 -22.54 4.27
C LEU A 90 8.67 -22.18 3.57
N LYS A 91 9.72 -23.01 3.71
CA LYS A 91 11.08 -22.74 3.20
C LYS A 91 11.13 -22.30 1.73
N ASN A 92 10.28 -22.87 0.87
CA ASN A 92 10.27 -22.55 -0.56
C ASN A 92 9.22 -21.50 -0.96
N MET A 93 8.44 -20.98 -0.01
CA MET A 93 7.39 -19.99 -0.26
C MET A 93 7.92 -18.55 -0.27
N ILE A 94 9.14 -18.35 0.19
CA ILE A 94 9.87 -17.09 0.10
C ILE A 94 11.28 -17.35 -0.43
N GLU A 95 11.71 -16.54 -1.38
CA GLU A 95 13.07 -16.52 -1.89
C GLU A 95 13.75 -15.26 -1.33
N ALA A 96 14.62 -15.45 -0.34
CA ALA A 96 15.37 -14.38 0.30
C ALA A 96 16.31 -13.70 -0.71
N PHE A 97 16.60 -12.42 -0.47
CA PHE A 97 17.68 -11.75 -1.19
C PHE A 97 19.04 -12.25 -0.70
N GLU A 98 19.82 -12.85 -1.60
CA GLU A 98 21.17 -13.34 -1.34
C GLU A 98 22.10 -12.75 -2.41
N GLN A 99 23.21 -12.14 -1.98
CA GLN A 99 24.07 -11.33 -2.86
C GLN A 99 24.63 -12.13 -4.04
N ASP A 100 25.00 -13.39 -3.81
CA ASP A 100 25.64 -14.27 -4.79
C ASP A 100 24.64 -15.18 -5.52
N ARG A 101 23.32 -15.00 -5.33
CA ARG A 101 22.28 -15.83 -5.96
C ARG A 101 21.29 -14.98 -6.75
N TYR A 102 20.89 -15.47 -7.92
CA TYR A 102 19.78 -14.91 -8.67
C TYR A 102 18.47 -15.21 -7.93
N ASN A 103 17.62 -14.20 -7.75
CA ASN A 103 16.29 -14.36 -7.17
C ASN A 103 15.26 -14.51 -8.30
N THR A 104 14.72 -15.71 -8.46
CA THR A 104 13.80 -16.06 -9.57
C THR A 104 12.45 -15.37 -9.50
N ASN A 105 12.07 -14.87 -8.32
CA ASN A 105 10.82 -14.17 -8.07
C ASN A 105 10.97 -12.64 -8.06
N ALA A 106 12.18 -12.11 -8.23
CA ALA A 106 12.47 -10.71 -8.46
C ALA A 106 12.60 -10.39 -9.95
N THR A 107 12.47 -9.11 -10.30
CA THR A 107 12.73 -8.63 -11.66
C THR A 107 14.21 -8.76 -12.00
N VAL A 108 14.55 -8.78 -13.30
CA VAL A 108 15.95 -8.71 -13.75
C VAL A 108 16.61 -7.41 -13.27
N ALA A 109 15.88 -6.29 -13.21
CA ALA A 109 16.39 -5.04 -12.65
C ALA A 109 16.76 -5.15 -11.17
N GLU A 110 15.87 -5.68 -10.34
CA GLU A 110 16.18 -5.94 -8.92
C GLU A 110 17.35 -6.90 -8.77
N ASN A 111 17.48 -7.88 -9.66
CA ASN A 111 18.63 -8.78 -9.67
C ASN A 111 19.92 -8.10 -10.13
N LEU A 112 19.89 -7.12 -11.03
CA LEU A 112 21.08 -6.37 -11.43
C LEU A 112 21.48 -5.37 -10.33
N LEU A 113 20.53 -4.56 -9.86
CA LEU A 113 20.78 -3.51 -8.88
C LEU A 113 21.10 -4.07 -7.50
N PHE A 114 20.43 -5.16 -7.11
CA PHE A 114 20.42 -5.69 -5.75
C PHE A 114 20.15 -4.61 -4.71
N GLY A 115 19.13 -3.81 -4.99
CA GLY A 115 18.75 -2.64 -4.22
C GLY A 115 17.46 -2.04 -4.75
N THR A 116 16.92 -1.07 -4.01
CA THR A 116 15.78 -0.27 -4.44
C THR A 116 16.29 1.01 -5.11
N PRO A 117 15.90 1.31 -6.36
CA PRO A 117 16.27 2.57 -7.00
C PRO A 117 15.67 3.75 -6.23
N VAL A 118 16.44 4.82 -6.11
CA VAL A 118 16.06 6.08 -5.45
C VAL A 118 16.19 7.20 -6.49
N GLY A 119 15.14 8.00 -6.66
CA GLY A 119 15.10 9.03 -7.71
C GLY A 119 14.80 8.47 -9.09
N GLU A 120 15.32 9.12 -10.14
CA GLU A 120 14.97 8.85 -11.54
C GLU A 120 16.10 8.19 -12.37
N ASP A 121 17.31 8.04 -11.81
CA ASP A 121 18.47 7.56 -12.58
C ASP A 121 18.33 6.11 -13.05
N PHE A 122 17.59 5.29 -12.30
CA PHE A 122 17.36 3.87 -12.57
C PHE A 122 15.87 3.56 -12.78
N ASP A 123 15.25 4.33 -13.68
CA ASP A 123 13.89 4.12 -14.16
C ASP A 123 13.76 2.77 -14.89
N LEU A 124 12.84 1.92 -14.43
CA LEU A 124 12.65 0.58 -14.95
C LEU A 124 12.20 0.56 -16.43
N ASP A 125 11.43 1.55 -16.87
CA ASP A 125 10.95 1.65 -18.25
C ASP A 125 12.05 2.08 -19.22
N ARG A 126 13.07 2.78 -18.71
CA ARG A 126 14.17 3.37 -19.46
C ARG A 126 15.53 2.88 -18.98
N MET A 127 15.57 1.71 -18.37
CA MET A 127 16.77 1.20 -17.69
C MET A 127 17.96 1.07 -18.64
N ALA A 128 17.71 0.66 -19.89
CA ALA A 128 18.75 0.54 -20.90
C ALA A 128 19.23 1.91 -21.43
N GLU A 129 18.50 3.01 -21.22
CA GLU A 129 18.96 4.35 -21.62
C GLU A 129 20.09 4.87 -20.73
N ASN A 130 20.23 4.34 -19.51
CA ASN A 130 21.28 4.74 -18.58
C ASN A 130 22.66 4.27 -19.09
N PRO A 131 23.61 5.19 -19.36
CA PRO A 131 24.93 4.82 -19.90
C PRO A 131 25.74 3.91 -18.99
N TYR A 132 25.55 4.00 -17.67
CA TYR A 132 26.22 3.13 -16.71
C TYR A 132 25.70 1.70 -16.80
N VAL A 133 24.38 1.53 -16.92
CA VAL A 133 23.76 0.21 -17.11
C VAL A 133 24.23 -0.43 -18.41
N GLN A 134 24.26 0.33 -19.51
CA GLN A 134 24.78 -0.16 -20.79
C GLN A 134 26.22 -0.67 -20.68
N LYS A 135 27.10 0.12 -20.04
CA LYS A 135 28.49 -0.28 -19.79
C LYS A 135 28.56 -1.61 -19.04
N ILE A 136 27.82 -1.75 -17.94
CA ILE A 136 27.85 -2.96 -17.12
C ILE A 136 27.36 -4.18 -17.89
N ILE A 137 26.26 -4.05 -18.66
CA ILE A 137 25.69 -5.11 -19.48
C ILE A 137 26.64 -5.53 -20.61
N ASP A 138 27.28 -4.58 -21.29
CA ASP A 138 28.27 -4.81 -22.35
C ASP A 138 29.50 -5.57 -21.81
N GLU A 139 30.03 -5.15 -20.66
CA GLU A 139 31.23 -5.74 -20.09
C GLU A 139 31.06 -7.19 -19.62
N VAL A 140 29.83 -7.64 -19.37
CA VAL A 140 29.52 -9.06 -19.09
C VAL A 140 29.01 -9.82 -20.31
N GLY A 141 28.99 -9.19 -21.49
CA GLY A 141 28.55 -9.79 -22.75
C GLY A 141 27.05 -10.08 -22.79
N LEU A 142 26.22 -9.22 -22.19
CA LEU A 142 24.77 -9.34 -22.17
C LEU A 142 24.06 -8.38 -23.12
N ASP A 143 24.76 -7.53 -23.87
CA ASP A 143 24.18 -6.49 -24.73
C ASP A 143 23.33 -7.06 -25.88
N GLU A 144 23.90 -7.95 -26.71
CA GLU A 144 23.18 -8.64 -27.77
C GLU A 144 22.11 -9.56 -27.18
N THR A 145 22.44 -10.21 -26.06
CA THR A 145 21.51 -11.11 -25.35
C THR A 145 20.26 -10.35 -24.93
N PHE A 146 20.41 -9.18 -24.31
CA PHE A 146 19.29 -8.34 -23.85
C PHE A 146 18.45 -7.83 -25.01
N LEU A 147 19.06 -7.47 -26.13
CA LEU A 147 18.32 -7.07 -27.33
C LEU A 147 17.43 -8.19 -27.86
N HIS A 148 18.01 -9.38 -28.06
CA HIS A 148 17.28 -10.55 -28.55
C HIS A 148 16.20 -10.98 -27.57
N MET A 149 16.51 -11.01 -26.27
CA MET A 149 15.52 -11.25 -25.22
C MET A 149 14.39 -10.23 -25.28
N GLY A 150 14.70 -8.94 -25.42
CA GLY A 150 13.71 -7.86 -25.51
C GLY A 150 12.75 -8.02 -26.68
N TYR A 151 13.29 -8.33 -27.87
CA TYR A 151 12.47 -8.61 -29.05
C TYR A 151 11.59 -9.85 -28.86
N GLN A 152 12.15 -10.95 -28.34
CA GLN A 152 11.41 -12.18 -28.09
C GLN A 152 10.29 -11.96 -27.06
N VAL A 153 10.60 -11.25 -25.98
CA VAL A 153 9.65 -10.87 -24.94
C VAL A 153 8.52 -10.03 -25.52
N ALA A 154 8.83 -8.99 -26.30
CA ALA A 154 7.82 -8.15 -26.93
C ALA A 154 6.90 -8.96 -27.86
N THR A 155 7.48 -9.84 -28.66
CA THR A 155 6.74 -10.73 -29.58
C THR A 155 5.77 -11.62 -28.81
N LEU A 156 6.27 -12.33 -27.79
CA LEU A 156 5.45 -13.21 -26.95
C LEU A 156 4.33 -12.44 -26.23
N MET A 157 4.62 -11.24 -25.75
CA MET A 157 3.62 -10.40 -25.08
C MET A 157 2.55 -9.94 -26.07
N ILE A 158 2.90 -9.53 -27.29
CA ILE A 158 1.89 -9.19 -28.30
C ILE A 158 1.02 -10.42 -28.63
N GLU A 159 1.62 -11.59 -28.82
CA GLU A 159 0.88 -12.83 -29.09
C GLU A 159 -0.06 -13.23 -27.95
N LEU A 160 0.40 -13.12 -26.70
CA LEU A 160 -0.39 -13.47 -25.51
C LEU A 160 -1.57 -12.53 -25.29
N PHE A 161 -1.46 -11.27 -25.71
CA PHE A 161 -2.43 -10.21 -25.40
C PHE A 161 -3.21 -9.68 -26.61
N ALA A 162 -2.95 -10.18 -27.82
CA ALA A 162 -3.53 -9.65 -29.08
C ALA A 162 -5.06 -9.51 -29.07
N ASP A 163 -5.77 -10.45 -28.44
CA ASP A 163 -7.24 -10.52 -28.43
C ASP A 163 -7.86 -10.06 -27.09
N LEU A 164 -7.06 -9.50 -26.19
CA LEU A 164 -7.53 -9.07 -24.87
C LEU A 164 -7.85 -7.58 -24.84
N PRO A 165 -8.97 -7.16 -24.22
CA PRO A 165 -9.25 -5.75 -24.03
C PRO A 165 -8.24 -5.10 -23.06
N PRO A 166 -8.00 -3.79 -23.13
CA PRO A 166 -7.01 -3.09 -22.30
C PRO A 166 -7.21 -3.27 -20.78
N ASP A 167 -8.44 -3.45 -20.32
CA ASP A 167 -8.83 -3.62 -18.93
C ASP A 167 -8.87 -5.09 -18.47
N HIS A 168 -8.43 -6.03 -19.31
CA HIS A 168 -8.44 -7.45 -18.99
C HIS A 168 -7.51 -7.78 -17.81
N GLU A 169 -7.97 -8.65 -16.90
CA GLU A 169 -7.26 -9.03 -15.67
C GLU A 169 -5.85 -9.57 -15.92
N PHE A 170 -5.61 -10.23 -17.07
CA PHE A 170 -4.29 -10.75 -17.42
C PHE A 170 -3.22 -9.67 -17.56
N PHE A 171 -3.57 -8.43 -17.91
CA PHE A 171 -2.60 -7.34 -17.94
C PHE A 171 -2.09 -7.04 -16.53
N GLN A 172 -2.95 -7.13 -15.52
CA GLN A 172 -2.55 -6.95 -14.12
C GLN A 172 -1.74 -8.15 -13.61
N LEU A 173 -2.08 -9.37 -14.05
CA LEU A 173 -1.45 -10.59 -13.57
C LEU A 173 -0.13 -10.92 -14.26
N TYR A 174 0.05 -10.57 -15.54
CA TYR A 174 1.22 -10.99 -16.34
C TYR A 174 1.77 -9.87 -17.24
N GLY A 175 1.07 -8.74 -17.38
CA GLY A 175 1.50 -7.60 -18.16
C GLY A 175 2.60 -6.81 -17.46
N PHE A 176 3.74 -6.68 -18.13
CA PHE A 176 4.80 -5.70 -17.81
C PHE A 176 5.08 -4.76 -19.01
N ILE A 177 4.27 -4.89 -20.07
CA ILE A 177 4.08 -3.93 -21.14
C ILE A 177 2.64 -3.47 -21.02
N SER A 178 2.41 -2.15 -20.95
CA SER A 178 1.05 -1.63 -20.84
C SER A 178 0.26 -1.88 -22.13
N SER A 179 -1.07 -1.92 -22.04
CA SER A 179 -1.93 -2.00 -23.23
C SER A 179 -1.68 -0.85 -24.21
N ASP A 180 -1.25 0.30 -23.70
CA ASP A 180 -1.01 1.52 -24.47
C ASP A 180 0.34 1.47 -25.20
N ASP A 181 1.32 0.74 -24.65
CA ASP A 181 2.65 0.58 -25.25
C ASP A 181 2.70 -0.56 -26.28
N LEU A 182 1.83 -1.59 -26.15
CA LEU A 182 1.82 -2.75 -27.05
C LEU A 182 1.75 -2.38 -28.55
N PRO A 183 0.92 -1.42 -29.00
CA PRO A 183 0.88 -0.99 -30.39
C PRO A 183 2.23 -0.44 -30.89
N GLU A 184 3.01 0.22 -30.03
CA GLU A 184 4.33 0.74 -30.40
C GLU A 184 5.31 -0.40 -30.65
N TYR A 185 5.35 -1.41 -29.77
CA TYR A 185 6.15 -2.61 -29.97
C TYR A 185 5.74 -3.39 -31.21
N GLN A 186 4.43 -3.50 -31.49
CA GLN A 186 3.93 -4.13 -32.70
C GLN A 186 4.40 -3.40 -33.97
N ALA A 187 4.39 -2.06 -33.95
CA ALA A 187 4.87 -1.25 -35.06
C ALA A 187 6.39 -1.40 -35.28
N MET A 188 7.17 -1.53 -34.21
CA MET A 188 8.62 -1.79 -34.29
C MET A 188 8.91 -3.18 -34.87
N ILE A 189 8.27 -4.23 -34.35
CA ILE A 189 8.44 -5.62 -34.82
C ILE A 189 8.00 -5.76 -36.28
N SER A 190 6.96 -5.05 -36.72
CA SER A 190 6.51 -5.10 -38.12
C SER A 190 7.52 -4.54 -39.13
N ARG A 191 8.54 -3.80 -38.66
CA ARG A 191 9.55 -3.14 -39.51
C ARG A 191 10.87 -3.91 -39.60
N ILE A 192 11.12 -4.86 -38.71
CA ILE A 192 12.41 -5.53 -38.62
C ILE A 192 12.25 -7.01 -38.25
N ASP A 193 13.07 -7.85 -38.85
CA ASP A 193 13.09 -9.29 -38.57
C ASP A 193 14.17 -9.61 -37.52
N TRP A 194 14.03 -10.76 -36.87
CA TRP A 194 14.95 -11.30 -35.86
C TRP A 194 16.41 -11.28 -36.30
N ASP A 195 16.69 -11.60 -37.56
CA ASP A 195 18.05 -11.68 -38.10
C ASP A 195 18.68 -10.31 -38.38
N HIS A 196 17.93 -9.21 -38.25
CA HIS A 196 18.35 -7.86 -38.65
C HIS A 196 18.26 -6.85 -37.50
N LEU A 197 18.26 -7.29 -36.23
CA LEU A 197 18.15 -6.40 -35.07
C LEU A 197 19.32 -5.40 -34.95
N ASP A 198 20.45 -5.66 -35.62
CA ASP A 198 21.59 -4.76 -35.76
C ASP A 198 21.27 -3.48 -36.55
N GLN A 199 20.19 -3.48 -37.34
CA GLN A 199 19.75 -2.33 -38.14
C GLN A 199 18.71 -1.46 -37.44
N LEU A 200 18.35 -1.77 -36.18
CA LEU A 200 17.45 -0.95 -35.39
C LEU A 200 18.01 0.46 -35.20
N ARG A 201 17.11 1.44 -35.15
CA ARG A 201 17.44 2.78 -34.65
C ARG A 201 17.82 2.66 -33.17
N ASP A 202 18.76 3.48 -32.71
CA ASP A 202 19.22 3.45 -31.32
C ASP A 202 18.07 3.54 -30.32
N GLU A 203 17.08 4.40 -30.57
CA GLU A 203 15.89 4.53 -29.71
C GLU A 203 15.08 3.22 -29.60
N ASP A 204 14.84 2.55 -30.73
CA ASP A 204 14.08 1.28 -30.76
C ASP A 204 14.88 0.15 -30.10
N ARG A 205 16.21 0.14 -30.31
CA ARG A 205 17.14 -0.79 -29.66
C ARG A 205 17.06 -0.66 -28.14
N LEU A 206 17.16 0.56 -27.62
CA LEU A 206 17.10 0.82 -26.17
C LEU A 206 15.76 0.40 -25.58
N ARG A 207 14.64 0.62 -26.28
CA ARG A 207 13.32 0.15 -25.84
C ARG A 207 13.25 -1.36 -25.70
N PHE A 208 13.71 -2.12 -26.69
CA PHE A 208 13.78 -3.58 -26.57
C PHE A 208 14.71 -3.99 -25.43
N MET A 209 15.89 -3.37 -25.30
CA MET A 209 16.83 -3.68 -24.23
C MET A 209 16.30 -3.34 -22.82
N SER A 210 15.33 -2.44 -22.69
CA SER A 210 14.67 -2.15 -21.41
C SER A 210 13.67 -3.23 -20.98
N LEU A 211 13.10 -4.01 -21.91
CA LEU A 211 12.08 -5.01 -21.57
C LEU A 211 12.56 -6.16 -20.67
N PRO A 212 13.74 -6.79 -20.90
CA PRO A 212 14.24 -7.85 -20.05
C PRO A 212 14.29 -7.49 -18.57
N PHE A 213 14.62 -6.22 -18.25
CA PHE A 213 14.69 -5.71 -16.89
C PHE A 213 13.40 -5.88 -16.09
N LYS A 214 12.25 -5.89 -16.76
CA LYS A 214 10.91 -6.04 -16.14
C LYS A 214 10.49 -7.49 -15.94
N VAL A 215 11.23 -8.44 -16.50
CA VAL A 215 10.85 -9.86 -16.48
C VAL A 215 11.11 -10.46 -15.10
N ILE A 216 10.11 -11.15 -14.55
CA ILE A 216 10.23 -12.02 -13.38
C ILE A 216 10.21 -13.47 -13.89
N HIS A 217 11.31 -14.21 -13.71
CA HIS A 217 11.49 -15.56 -14.27
C HIS A 217 10.35 -16.50 -13.88
N SER A 218 10.07 -16.64 -12.59
CA SER A 218 9.08 -17.58 -12.05
C SER A 218 7.63 -17.20 -12.37
N ARG A 219 7.36 -15.91 -12.59
CA ARG A 219 6.02 -15.38 -12.89
C ARG A 219 5.70 -15.47 -14.38
N HIS A 220 6.58 -14.98 -15.25
CA HIS A 220 6.28 -14.86 -16.68
C HIS A 220 6.63 -16.11 -17.49
N ARG A 221 7.62 -16.91 -17.04
CA ARG A 221 7.98 -18.22 -17.65
C ARG A 221 8.20 -18.18 -19.17
N LEU A 222 8.78 -17.09 -19.67
CA LEU A 222 8.99 -16.85 -21.11
C LEU A 222 10.15 -17.65 -21.72
N GLY A 223 10.89 -18.42 -20.92
CA GLY A 223 12.02 -19.24 -21.40
C GLY A 223 13.27 -18.45 -21.81
N VAL A 224 13.30 -17.13 -21.59
CA VAL A 224 14.41 -16.24 -22.00
C VAL A 224 15.53 -16.09 -20.98
N LEU A 225 15.33 -16.54 -19.73
CA LEU A 225 16.28 -16.40 -18.63
C LEU A 225 16.88 -17.77 -18.26
N THR A 226 17.86 -18.22 -19.04
CA THR A 226 18.62 -19.46 -18.78
C THR A 226 19.57 -19.31 -17.60
N ASP A 227 20.09 -20.42 -17.07
CA ASP A 227 21.02 -20.41 -15.94
C ASP A 227 22.30 -19.59 -16.23
N ASP A 228 22.87 -19.70 -17.44
CA ASP A 228 24.02 -18.88 -17.88
C ASP A 228 23.72 -17.38 -17.85
N ILE A 229 22.52 -16.98 -18.27
CA ILE A 229 22.09 -15.57 -18.25
C ILE A 229 21.91 -15.10 -16.80
N GLN A 230 21.32 -15.93 -15.93
CA GLN A 230 21.15 -15.62 -14.52
C GLN A 230 22.52 -15.44 -13.82
N GLU A 231 23.49 -16.32 -14.09
CA GLU A 231 24.87 -16.21 -13.57
C GLU A 231 25.57 -14.94 -14.06
N LYS A 232 25.40 -14.56 -15.34
CA LYS A 232 25.92 -13.29 -15.87
C LYS A 232 25.27 -12.07 -15.25
N ILE A 233 23.97 -12.09 -14.96
CA ILE A 233 23.29 -11.00 -14.25
C ILE A 233 23.83 -10.86 -12.82
N VAL A 234 24.07 -11.97 -12.12
CA VAL A 234 24.72 -11.92 -10.78
C VAL A 234 26.15 -11.38 -10.89
N THR A 235 26.91 -11.77 -11.91
CA THR A 235 28.24 -11.21 -12.18
C THR A 235 28.17 -9.69 -12.43
N ALA A 236 27.20 -9.26 -13.23
CA ALA A 236 26.94 -7.84 -13.52
C ALA A 236 26.57 -7.06 -12.27
N ARG A 237 25.79 -7.65 -11.35
CA ARG A 237 25.43 -7.05 -10.05
C ARG A 237 26.65 -6.69 -9.21
N HIS A 238 27.61 -7.62 -9.06
CA HIS A 238 28.81 -7.33 -8.28
C HIS A 238 29.60 -6.16 -8.90
N LYS A 239 29.75 -6.19 -10.22
CA LYS A 239 30.41 -5.11 -10.95
C LYS A 239 29.66 -3.78 -10.86
N PHE A 240 28.33 -3.83 -10.92
CA PHE A 240 27.46 -2.68 -10.75
C PHE A 240 27.68 -2.02 -9.38
N ALA A 241 27.74 -2.80 -8.30
CA ALA A 241 27.98 -2.25 -6.97
C ALA A 241 29.42 -1.72 -6.81
N GLU A 242 30.42 -2.43 -7.32
CA GLU A 242 31.84 -2.08 -7.18
C GLU A 242 32.22 -0.82 -7.99
N GLU A 243 31.72 -0.70 -9.21
CA GLU A 243 32.09 0.38 -10.14
C GLU A 243 31.09 1.54 -10.17
N LEU A 244 30.12 1.58 -9.25
CA LEU A 244 29.07 2.61 -9.25
C LEU A 244 29.70 4.01 -9.10
N PRO A 245 29.49 4.92 -10.07
CA PRO A 245 30.01 6.29 -10.00
C PRO A 245 29.51 7.01 -8.75
N GLU A 246 30.36 7.87 -8.17
CA GLU A 246 30.05 8.58 -6.91
C GLU A 246 28.72 9.35 -6.97
N HIS A 247 28.42 9.98 -8.11
CA HIS A 247 27.18 10.74 -8.31
C HIS A 247 25.90 9.89 -8.42
N LEU A 248 26.02 8.56 -8.58
CA LEU A 248 24.88 7.62 -8.65
C LEU A 248 24.74 6.79 -7.37
N ARG A 249 25.62 6.96 -6.38
CA ARG A 249 25.61 6.15 -5.15
C ARG A 249 24.33 6.34 -4.34
N ASP A 250 23.81 7.55 -4.29
CA ASP A 250 22.56 7.86 -3.59
C ASP A 250 21.32 7.48 -4.41
N SER A 251 21.50 7.03 -5.65
CA SER A 251 20.42 6.62 -6.56
C SER A 251 20.03 5.14 -6.39
N VAL A 252 20.72 4.39 -5.51
CA VAL A 252 20.38 3.00 -5.16
C VAL A 252 20.51 2.78 -3.66
N ALA A 253 19.40 2.41 -3.01
CA ALA A 253 19.43 1.87 -1.66
C ALA A 253 19.69 0.36 -1.73
N PHE A 254 20.98 -0.02 -1.66
CA PHE A 254 21.41 -1.42 -1.74
C PHE A 254 20.78 -2.29 -0.64
N PHE A 255 20.51 -3.54 -0.99
CA PHE A 255 20.01 -4.51 -0.02
C PHE A 255 21.13 -4.95 0.92
N ASP A 256 20.85 -4.84 2.22
CA ASP A 256 21.70 -5.30 3.30
C ASP A 256 20.84 -6.07 4.30
N ALA A 257 21.20 -7.33 4.55
CA ALA A 257 20.46 -8.22 5.42
C ALA A 257 20.47 -7.77 6.88
N ASP A 258 21.50 -7.00 7.28
CA ASP A 258 21.71 -6.53 8.65
C ASP A 258 21.28 -5.07 8.85
N ALA A 259 20.89 -4.36 7.78
CA ALA A 259 20.44 -2.97 7.85
C ALA A 259 18.97 -2.77 7.42
N TYR A 260 18.36 -1.72 7.97
CA TYR A 260 17.02 -1.26 7.59
C TYR A 260 17.12 -0.40 6.34
N SER A 261 16.27 -0.65 5.34
CA SER A 261 16.20 0.17 4.12
C SER A 261 15.06 1.18 4.21
N ALA A 262 15.41 2.48 4.21
CA ALA A 262 14.44 3.57 4.16
C ALA A 262 13.69 3.66 2.82
N ALA A 263 14.23 3.03 1.77
CA ALA A 263 13.62 3.01 0.44
C ALA A 263 12.49 1.97 0.31
N THR A 264 12.32 1.09 1.30
CA THR A 264 11.28 0.05 1.31
C THR A 264 10.34 0.22 2.50
N ASN A 265 9.17 -0.42 2.42
CA ASN A 265 8.18 -0.40 3.49
C ASN A 265 8.53 -1.38 4.62
N LEU A 266 7.79 -1.32 5.73
CA LEU A 266 8.00 -2.20 6.88
C LEU A 266 7.88 -3.69 6.51
N GLN A 267 6.89 -4.06 5.72
CA GLN A 267 6.67 -5.45 5.31
C GLN A 267 7.86 -5.98 4.51
N ASP A 268 8.34 -5.25 3.52
CA ASP A 268 9.49 -5.64 2.69
C ASP A 268 10.79 -5.67 3.51
N ASN A 269 10.92 -4.79 4.52
CA ASN A 269 12.00 -4.88 5.48
C ASN A 269 11.92 -6.15 6.33
N ILE A 270 10.74 -6.65 6.73
CA ILE A 270 10.62 -7.92 7.45
C ILE A 270 10.88 -9.10 6.53
N LEU A 271 10.32 -9.09 5.32
CA LEU A 271 10.39 -10.20 4.38
C LEU A 271 11.78 -10.36 3.76
N PHE A 272 12.48 -9.26 3.47
CA PHE A 272 13.82 -9.23 2.84
C PHE A 272 13.98 -10.26 1.71
N GLY A 273 13.01 -10.29 0.80
CA GLY A 273 12.91 -11.29 -0.25
C GLY A 273 11.61 -11.17 -1.02
N LYS A 274 11.35 -12.14 -1.90
CA LYS A 274 10.14 -12.22 -2.72
C LYS A 274 9.32 -13.46 -2.38
N ILE A 275 8.01 -13.30 -2.26
CA ILE A 275 7.08 -14.43 -2.12
C ILE A 275 7.05 -15.19 -3.44
N ALA A 276 7.15 -16.52 -3.37
CA ALA A 276 7.30 -17.35 -4.55
C ALA A 276 5.98 -17.54 -5.32
N PHE A 277 5.97 -17.23 -6.64
CA PHE A 277 4.77 -17.35 -7.49
C PHE A 277 4.35 -18.82 -7.76
N GLY A 278 5.28 -19.77 -7.67
CA GLY A 278 5.06 -21.18 -8.02
C GLY A 278 4.40 -22.04 -6.93
N TYR A 279 4.10 -21.48 -5.76
CA TYR A 279 3.64 -22.23 -4.60
C TYR A 279 2.22 -21.82 -4.21
N ALA A 280 1.32 -22.81 -4.15
CA ALA A 280 -0.06 -22.59 -3.76
C ALA A 280 -0.15 -21.95 -2.37
N GLN A 281 -0.92 -20.87 -2.27
CA GLN A 281 -1.15 -20.12 -1.03
C GLN A 281 0.11 -19.54 -0.38
N ALA A 282 1.21 -19.36 -1.13
CA ALA A 282 2.44 -18.77 -0.58
C ALA A 282 2.18 -17.40 0.07
N ALA A 283 1.48 -16.50 -0.63
CA ALA A 283 1.15 -15.18 -0.10
C ALA A 283 0.32 -15.23 1.19
N GLU A 284 -0.68 -16.12 1.24
CA GLU A 284 -1.55 -16.30 2.41
C GLU A 284 -0.75 -16.83 3.62
N LYS A 285 0.07 -17.87 3.41
CA LYS A 285 0.87 -18.50 4.48
C LYS A 285 1.99 -17.60 4.97
N ILE A 286 2.68 -16.90 4.06
CA ILE A 286 3.72 -15.93 4.43
C ILE A 286 3.09 -14.73 5.15
N GLY A 287 1.94 -14.24 4.70
CA GLY A 287 1.18 -13.19 5.39
C GLY A 287 0.75 -13.61 6.80
N ALA A 288 0.24 -14.84 6.96
CA ALA A 288 -0.12 -15.39 8.27
C ALA A 288 1.10 -15.54 9.19
N LEU A 289 2.25 -15.96 8.64
CA LEU A 289 3.50 -16.03 9.39
C LEU A 289 3.95 -14.64 9.85
N LEU A 290 3.92 -13.64 8.96
CA LEU A 290 4.28 -12.27 9.28
C LEU A 290 3.38 -11.72 10.39
N ALA A 291 2.05 -11.92 10.30
CA ALA A 291 1.11 -11.53 11.34
C ALA A 291 1.44 -12.19 12.69
N LYS A 292 1.80 -13.48 12.69
CA LYS A 292 2.21 -14.20 13.90
C LYS A 292 3.51 -13.65 14.49
N VAL A 293 4.49 -13.27 13.66
CA VAL A 293 5.74 -12.65 14.13
C VAL A 293 5.46 -11.30 14.77
N VAL A 294 4.62 -10.48 14.11
CA VAL A 294 4.19 -9.18 14.62
C VAL A 294 3.48 -9.31 15.97
N GLU A 295 2.60 -10.29 16.12
CA GLU A 295 1.90 -10.57 17.38
C GLU A 295 2.86 -11.05 18.48
N GLU A 296 3.74 -12.02 18.19
CA GLU A 296 4.72 -12.55 19.16
C GLU A 296 5.70 -11.48 19.67
N MET A 297 5.94 -10.45 18.87
CA MET A 297 6.86 -9.35 19.18
C MET A 297 6.16 -8.07 19.62
N ASP A 298 4.84 -8.10 19.80
CA ASP A 298 4.02 -6.95 20.21
C ASP A 298 4.20 -5.70 19.31
N LEU A 299 4.38 -5.92 18.01
CA LEU A 299 4.67 -4.85 17.04
C LEU A 299 3.42 -4.19 16.47
N LYS A 300 2.23 -4.68 16.79
CA LYS A 300 0.97 -4.23 16.17
C LYS A 300 0.73 -2.74 16.40
N SER A 301 0.88 -2.26 17.65
CA SER A 301 0.74 -0.84 18.01
C SER A 301 1.76 0.04 17.27
N THR A 302 3.01 -0.41 17.20
CA THR A 302 4.10 0.27 16.49
C THR A 302 3.79 0.41 15.00
N ILE A 303 3.32 -0.67 14.36
CA ILE A 303 2.95 -0.66 12.93
C ILE A 303 1.74 0.24 12.69
N ILE A 304 0.73 0.20 13.56
CA ILE A 304 -0.43 1.11 13.44
C ILE A 304 0.00 2.57 13.60
N SER A 305 0.90 2.89 14.54
CA SER A 305 1.46 4.25 14.71
C SER A 305 2.17 4.73 13.43
N VAL A 306 2.88 3.85 12.74
CA VAL A 306 3.42 4.16 11.41
C VAL A 306 2.28 4.41 10.41
N GLY A 307 1.26 3.56 10.40
CA GLY A 307 0.09 3.68 9.51
C GLY A 307 -0.73 4.95 9.70
N LEU A 308 -0.77 5.53 10.90
CA LEU A 308 -1.42 6.82 11.16
C LEU A 308 -0.78 7.98 10.38
N ASN A 309 0.49 7.84 9.98
CA ASN A 309 1.23 8.82 9.19
C ASN A 309 1.11 8.58 7.67
N PHE A 310 0.33 7.58 7.25
CA PHE A 310 0.19 7.25 5.83
C PHE A 310 -0.42 8.42 5.05
N ASN A 311 0.21 8.80 3.94
CA ASN A 311 -0.29 9.86 3.09
C ASN A 311 -1.53 9.40 2.29
N VAL A 312 -2.70 9.82 2.75
CA VAL A 312 -4.01 9.52 2.15
C VAL A 312 -4.38 10.40 0.94
N GLY A 313 -3.53 11.35 0.57
CA GLY A 313 -3.78 12.32 -0.50
C GLY A 313 -4.85 13.37 -0.15
N ASN A 314 -5.04 14.34 -1.06
CA ASN A 314 -6.02 15.41 -0.88
C ASN A 314 -7.42 14.83 -0.66
N ALA A 315 -8.09 15.28 0.40
CA ALA A 315 -9.43 14.81 0.80
C ALA A 315 -9.56 13.27 0.95
N GLY A 316 -8.46 12.55 1.21
CA GLY A 316 -8.48 11.10 1.34
C GLY A 316 -8.68 10.36 0.02
N ALA A 317 -8.19 10.91 -1.10
CA ALA A 317 -8.31 10.32 -2.43
C ALA A 317 -7.74 8.89 -2.54
N ARG A 318 -6.76 8.52 -1.69
CA ARG A 318 -6.14 7.19 -1.66
C ARG A 318 -6.86 6.18 -0.75
N LEU A 319 -7.88 6.61 -0.02
CA LEU A 319 -8.71 5.72 0.79
C LEU A 319 -9.89 5.19 -0.03
N SER A 320 -10.37 3.99 0.30
CA SER A 320 -11.66 3.51 -0.21
C SER A 320 -12.81 4.39 0.31
N SER A 321 -13.97 4.33 -0.35
CA SER A 321 -15.18 5.02 0.14
C SER A 321 -15.52 4.62 1.58
N THR A 322 -15.45 3.32 1.86
CA THR A 322 -15.65 2.71 3.17
C THR A 322 -14.66 3.23 4.21
N GLN A 323 -13.35 3.26 3.89
CA GLN A 323 -12.32 3.79 4.78
C GLN A 323 -12.51 5.28 5.07
N ARG A 324 -12.83 6.09 4.03
CA ARG A 324 -13.14 7.51 4.23
C ARG A 324 -14.32 7.71 5.17
N GLN A 325 -15.37 6.90 5.03
CA GLN A 325 -16.56 6.99 5.87
C GLN A 325 -16.25 6.63 7.33
N LYS A 326 -15.52 5.53 7.57
CA LYS A 326 -15.01 5.15 8.91
C LYS A 326 -14.15 6.26 9.51
N LEU A 327 -13.22 6.82 8.73
CA LEU A 327 -12.35 7.91 9.17
C LEU A 327 -13.14 9.19 9.50
N CYS A 328 -14.20 9.52 8.73
CA CYS A 328 -15.07 10.65 9.05
C CYS A 328 -15.75 10.46 10.42
N ILE A 329 -16.24 9.25 10.72
CA ILE A 329 -16.82 8.92 12.03
C ILE A 329 -15.73 9.04 13.11
N ALA A 330 -14.57 8.43 12.90
CA ALA A 330 -13.44 8.47 13.85
C ALA A 330 -13.04 9.92 14.19
N ARG A 331 -12.92 10.77 13.19
CA ARG A 331 -12.59 12.21 13.36
C ARG A 331 -13.67 12.99 14.12
N ALA A 332 -14.93 12.54 14.07
CA ALA A 332 -15.99 13.15 14.86
C ALA A 332 -15.92 12.70 16.33
N ILE A 333 -15.60 11.43 16.57
CA ILE A 333 -15.52 10.83 17.91
C ILE A 333 -14.27 11.29 18.66
N ILE A 334 -13.11 11.37 18.00
CA ILE A 334 -11.83 11.72 18.65
C ILE A 334 -11.84 13.13 19.26
N LYS A 335 -12.70 14.03 18.75
CA LYS A 335 -12.91 15.37 19.30
C LYS A 335 -13.70 15.39 20.61
N HIS A 336 -14.16 14.22 21.05
CA HIS A 336 -14.93 14.03 22.27
C HIS A 336 -16.10 15.04 22.44
N PRO A 337 -17.02 15.17 21.45
CA PRO A 337 -18.05 16.21 21.48
C PRO A 337 -19.16 15.93 22.50
N ASP A 338 -19.72 16.97 23.12
CA ASP A 338 -20.90 16.87 24.01
C ASP A 338 -22.17 16.41 23.26
N LEU A 339 -22.27 16.78 21.98
CA LEU A 339 -23.36 16.43 21.07
C LEU A 339 -22.79 15.96 19.73
N LEU A 340 -23.12 14.73 19.35
CA LEU A 340 -22.82 14.20 18.02
C LEU A 340 -24.11 14.05 17.20
N ILE A 341 -24.09 14.56 15.96
CA ILE A 341 -25.18 14.39 14.99
C ILE A 341 -24.70 13.50 13.85
N LEU A 342 -25.33 12.34 13.69
CA LEU A 342 -25.05 11.39 12.62
C LEU A 342 -26.20 11.35 11.61
N ASN A 343 -25.88 11.57 10.35
CA ASN A 343 -26.86 11.45 9.26
C ASN A 343 -26.56 10.23 8.41
N GLN A 344 -27.30 9.13 8.63
CA GLN A 344 -27.13 7.86 7.92
C GLN A 344 -25.65 7.42 7.84
N ALA A 345 -24.87 7.72 8.89
CA ALA A 345 -23.42 7.65 8.85
C ALA A 345 -22.86 6.23 8.62
N ILE A 346 -23.68 5.19 8.82
CA ILE A 346 -23.28 3.78 8.66
C ILE A 346 -24.04 3.02 7.57
N SER A 347 -24.94 3.66 6.82
CA SER A 347 -25.80 2.95 5.86
C SER A 347 -25.06 2.26 4.71
N GLY A 348 -23.83 2.72 4.42
CA GLY A 348 -22.97 2.17 3.36
C GLY A 348 -22.21 0.89 3.72
N PHE A 349 -22.30 0.40 4.96
CA PHE A 349 -21.60 -0.80 5.42
C PHE A 349 -22.50 -2.04 5.38
N ASP A 350 -21.92 -3.24 5.42
CA ASP A 350 -22.66 -4.48 5.59
C ASP A 350 -23.34 -4.56 6.98
N MET A 351 -24.35 -5.41 7.11
CA MET A 351 -25.18 -5.51 8.32
C MET A 351 -24.40 -5.94 9.57
N ALA A 352 -23.31 -6.68 9.46
CA ALA A 352 -22.50 -7.04 10.63
C ALA A 352 -21.67 -5.84 11.09
N THR A 353 -21.06 -5.11 10.17
CA THR A 353 -20.30 -3.89 10.45
C THR A 353 -21.20 -2.78 11.00
N GLN A 354 -22.39 -2.58 10.42
CA GLN A 354 -23.38 -1.60 10.94
C GLN A 354 -23.72 -1.86 12.41
N ARG A 355 -23.96 -3.11 12.78
CA ARG A 355 -24.28 -3.49 14.16
C ARG A 355 -23.13 -3.21 15.12
N ARG A 356 -21.89 -3.56 14.74
CA ARG A 356 -20.69 -3.28 15.55
C ARG A 356 -20.51 -1.77 15.75
N LEU A 357 -20.54 -0.99 14.67
CA LEU A 357 -20.39 0.46 14.71
C LEU A 357 -21.47 1.13 15.56
N MET A 358 -22.75 0.76 15.37
CA MET A 358 -23.84 1.35 16.14
C MET A 358 -23.69 1.05 17.63
N THR A 359 -23.36 -0.20 18.00
CA THR A 359 -23.14 -0.57 19.40
C THR A 359 -21.97 0.22 20.01
N GLY A 360 -20.84 0.30 19.31
CA GLY A 360 -19.66 1.03 19.79
C GLY A 360 -19.91 2.53 19.94
N ILE A 361 -20.60 3.16 18.97
CA ILE A 361 -20.95 4.57 19.03
C ILE A 361 -21.95 4.85 20.18
N LEU A 362 -22.96 3.99 20.37
CA LEU A 362 -23.92 4.17 21.46
C LEU A 362 -23.24 4.07 22.83
N GLU A 363 -22.32 3.11 23.02
CA GLU A 363 -21.57 2.97 24.28
C GLU A 363 -20.64 4.18 24.52
N GLU A 364 -19.92 4.63 23.50
CA GLU A 364 -19.05 5.81 23.56
C GLU A 364 -19.83 7.09 23.91
N PHE A 365 -21.11 7.16 23.56
CA PHE A 365 -21.99 8.31 23.83
C PHE A 365 -22.98 8.10 24.97
N LYS A 366 -22.85 7.07 25.80
CA LYS A 366 -23.82 6.76 26.87
C LYS A 366 -24.10 7.93 27.84
N ASP A 367 -23.09 8.76 28.10
CA ASP A 367 -23.16 9.91 29.02
C ASP A 367 -23.21 11.26 28.28
N ARG A 368 -23.40 11.25 26.95
CA ARG A 368 -23.37 12.43 26.07
C ARG A 368 -24.55 12.41 25.09
N ALA A 369 -24.80 13.53 24.41
CA ALA A 369 -25.93 13.61 23.49
C ALA A 369 -25.58 13.01 22.11
N LEU A 370 -26.44 12.11 21.63
CA LEU A 370 -26.35 11.54 20.28
C LEU A 370 -27.69 11.75 19.56
N ILE A 371 -27.63 12.38 18.39
CA ILE A 371 -28.77 12.49 17.48
C ILE A 371 -28.44 11.72 16.22
N TRP A 372 -29.24 10.69 15.91
CA TRP A 372 -29.00 9.84 14.75
C TRP A 372 -30.21 9.82 13.81
N SER A 373 -30.01 10.28 12.58
CA SER A 373 -30.96 10.05 11.48
C SER A 373 -30.73 8.66 10.89
N LEU A 374 -31.68 7.78 11.13
CA LEU A 374 -31.63 6.35 10.77
C LEU A 374 -32.19 6.11 9.36
N ASP A 375 -31.70 5.06 8.72
CA ASP A 375 -32.14 4.53 7.42
C ASP A 375 -33.28 3.52 7.57
N HIS A 376 -33.31 2.75 8.66
CA HIS A 376 -34.32 1.73 8.96
C HIS A 376 -34.95 1.95 10.34
N ALA A 377 -36.27 1.80 10.41
CA ALA A 377 -37.04 2.05 11.63
C ALA A 377 -36.73 1.04 12.75
N GLN A 378 -36.33 -0.20 12.45
CA GLN A 378 -36.03 -1.19 13.49
C GLN A 378 -34.88 -0.77 14.39
N LYS A 379 -33.93 0.03 13.88
CA LYS A 379 -32.77 0.51 14.66
C LYS A 379 -33.17 1.48 15.78
N THR A 380 -34.40 2.01 15.75
CA THR A 380 -34.90 2.94 16.78
C THR A 380 -35.01 2.31 18.17
N GLU A 381 -35.05 0.98 18.27
CA GLU A 381 -35.11 0.26 19.56
C GLU A 381 -33.91 0.53 20.48
N HIS A 382 -32.79 1.02 19.92
CA HIS A 382 -31.57 1.34 20.67
C HIS A 382 -31.53 2.78 21.21
N PHE A 383 -32.57 3.57 21.02
CA PHE A 383 -32.57 5.00 21.35
C PHE A 383 -33.62 5.34 22.42
N ASP A 384 -33.26 6.24 23.33
CA ASP A 384 -34.15 6.67 24.42
C ASP A 384 -35.37 7.46 23.93
N GLN A 385 -35.23 8.16 22.81
CA GLN A 385 -36.25 9.00 22.20
C GLN A 385 -36.19 8.91 20.68
N VAL A 386 -37.37 8.88 20.05
CA VAL A 386 -37.55 8.85 18.60
C VAL A 386 -38.39 10.06 18.20
N PHE A 387 -37.97 10.75 17.13
CA PHE A 387 -38.70 11.86 16.52
C PHE A 387 -39.04 11.49 15.07
N ILE A 388 -40.33 11.45 14.75
CA ILE A 388 -40.81 11.16 13.39
C ILE A 388 -41.09 12.48 12.69
N LEU A 389 -40.35 12.75 11.62
CA LEU A 389 -40.50 13.96 10.81
C LEU A 389 -41.43 13.71 9.62
N ARG A 390 -42.40 14.60 9.41
CA ARG A 390 -43.26 14.62 8.22
C ARG A 390 -43.34 16.05 7.69
N SER A 391 -42.97 16.23 6.41
CA SER A 391 -43.01 17.54 5.75
C SER A 391 -42.27 18.65 6.52
N GLY A 392 -41.09 18.34 7.06
CA GLY A 392 -40.24 19.28 7.80
C GLY A 392 -40.73 19.64 9.20
N ARG A 393 -41.72 18.92 9.76
CA ARG A 393 -42.21 19.10 11.14
C ARG A 393 -42.16 17.79 11.91
N VAL A 394 -41.98 17.86 13.22
CA VAL A 394 -42.15 16.70 14.12
C VAL A 394 -43.64 16.35 14.13
N ALA A 395 -43.97 15.19 13.57
CA ALA A 395 -45.33 14.67 13.57
C ALA A 395 -45.63 13.96 14.89
N GLU A 396 -44.68 13.16 15.36
CA GLU A 396 -44.80 12.34 16.57
C GLU A 396 -43.43 12.18 17.23
N ASN A 397 -43.41 12.00 18.56
CA ASN A 397 -42.20 11.71 19.31
C ASN A 397 -42.51 10.91 20.58
N GLY A 398 -41.56 10.12 21.04
CA GLY A 398 -41.68 9.31 22.25
C GLY A 398 -40.59 8.26 22.37
N THR A 399 -40.70 7.38 23.37
CA THR A 399 -39.84 6.19 23.45
C THR A 399 -40.27 5.18 22.38
N PRO A 400 -39.36 4.28 21.93
CA PRO A 400 -39.70 3.23 20.96
C PRO A 400 -40.92 2.41 21.38
N GLU A 401 -41.04 2.05 22.66
CA GLU A 401 -42.15 1.26 23.20
C GLU A 401 -43.48 2.02 23.11
N LYS A 402 -43.48 3.31 23.51
CA LYS A 402 -44.69 4.14 23.43
C LYS A 402 -45.17 4.32 22.00
N LEU A 403 -44.25 4.56 21.07
CA LEU A 403 -44.59 4.67 19.65
C LEU A 403 -45.06 3.33 19.08
N ALA A 404 -44.44 2.22 19.46
CA ALA A 404 -44.87 0.88 19.07
C ALA A 404 -46.30 0.57 19.53
N ASP A 405 -46.77 1.15 20.63
CA ASP A 405 -48.14 0.96 21.12
C ASP A 405 -49.13 1.91 20.46
N SER A 406 -48.84 3.22 20.42
CA SER A 406 -49.82 4.25 20.10
C SER A 406 -49.75 4.84 18.69
N SER A 407 -48.63 4.68 17.98
CA SER A 407 -48.40 5.33 16.68
C SER A 407 -48.71 4.40 15.51
N SER A 408 -49.68 4.76 14.66
CA SER A 408 -49.91 4.06 13.39
C SER A 408 -48.78 4.31 12.39
N LEU A 409 -48.21 5.51 12.38
CA LEU A 409 -47.13 5.90 11.46
C LEU A 409 -45.84 5.14 11.76
N TYR A 410 -45.47 5.02 13.03
CA TYR A 410 -44.32 4.24 13.46
C TYR A 410 -44.48 2.74 13.14
N LYS A 411 -45.66 2.16 13.39
CA LYS A 411 -45.98 0.77 13.03
C LYS A 411 -45.86 0.54 11.52
N GLU A 412 -46.35 1.47 10.71
CA GLU A 412 -46.21 1.43 9.25
C GLU A 412 -44.73 1.45 8.85
N MET A 413 -43.92 2.35 9.44
CA MET A 413 -42.48 2.39 9.19
C MET A 413 -41.76 1.09 9.59
N LEU A 414 -42.13 0.47 10.71
CA LEU A 414 -41.58 -0.83 11.12
C LEU A 414 -41.97 -1.97 10.19
N ALA A 415 -43.18 -1.94 9.62
CA ALA A 415 -43.67 -2.97 8.71
C ALA A 415 -43.06 -2.90 7.30
N HIS A 416 -42.53 -1.74 6.92
CA HIS A 416 -41.94 -1.47 5.60
C HIS A 416 -40.41 -1.46 5.59
N ALA A 417 -39.76 -1.74 6.72
CA ALA A 417 -38.32 -1.53 6.89
C ALA A 417 -37.47 -2.79 6.75
#